data_AF-A0A8X7T1M6-F1
#
_entry.id   AF-A0A8X7T1M6-F1
#
_cell.length_a   1.000
_cell.length_b   1.000
_cell.length_c   1.000
_cell.angle_alpha   90.00
_cell.angle_beta   90.00
_cell.angle_gamma   90.00
#
_symmetry.space_group_name_H-M   'P 1'
#
loop_
_entity.id
_entity.type
_entity.pdbx_description
1 polymer ?
#
loop_
_entity_poly.entity_id
_entity_poly.type
_entity_poly.pdbx_seq_one_letter_code
_entity_poly.pdbx_strand_id
1 'polypeptide(L)'
;MEQIIVLTLDPVPATSHFRMRFTSVDYHLTGLPASFPITLDGQRMKKIQRYTMQLLRWIGRQPQWFCQDDNMPYLLVPTKMEARHAPFFDANDFEKNVDLDEVARLGEWTTKAVLESGMSVSLAQFWDRILLEKKHEIGAVAYAVTGVTRYKEDGRAQSERSRTARTFDMPNVSAEALGTDWFAVSSLDTMLNWAVRGNKPAGCETKNLSAQHVYVSVHAISASVYRSGLVMPTILDHIHQALSAQRCNEEIFGGNVAATHLIEALTAPSAS
;
A
#
# COMPACT_ATOMS: atom_id res chain seq x y z
N MET A 1 4.37 -7.89 4.52
CA MET A 1 3.81 -7.47 3.23
C MET A 1 2.68 -8.41 2.94
N GLU A 2 1.50 -7.87 2.66
CA GLU A 2 0.41 -8.69 2.15
C GLU A 2 0.70 -9.05 0.70
N GLN A 3 0.25 -10.24 0.30
CA GLN A 3 0.30 -10.65 -1.09
C GLN A 3 -0.87 -10.04 -1.84
N ILE A 4 -0.61 -9.71 -3.09
CA ILE A 4 -1.58 -9.12 -4.00
C ILE A 4 -1.51 -9.92 -5.29
N ILE A 5 -2.66 -10.30 -5.79
CA ILE A 5 -2.84 -10.89 -7.12
C ILE A 5 -2.99 -9.73 -8.10
N VAL A 6 -2.25 -9.79 -9.21
CA VAL A 6 -2.37 -8.84 -10.32
C VAL A 6 -3.18 -9.53 -11.41
N LEU A 7 -4.31 -8.94 -11.79
CA LEU A 7 -5.09 -9.37 -12.94
C LEU A 7 -4.76 -8.48 -14.14
N THR A 8 -4.63 -9.12 -15.29
CA THR A 8 -4.30 -8.49 -16.56
C THR A 8 -5.32 -8.89 -17.61
N LEU A 9 -5.51 -8.03 -18.62
CA LEU A 9 -6.34 -8.37 -19.78
C LEU A 9 -5.65 -9.38 -20.69
N ASP A 10 -4.33 -9.20 -20.87
CA ASP A 10 -3.51 -10.09 -21.70
C ASP A 10 -2.75 -11.10 -20.84
N PRO A 11 -2.50 -12.31 -21.35
CA PRO A 11 -1.67 -13.29 -20.66
C PRO A 11 -0.25 -12.73 -20.48
N VAL A 12 0.25 -12.79 -19.25
CA VAL A 12 1.61 -12.38 -18.88
C VAL A 12 2.51 -13.61 -18.89
N PRO A 13 3.62 -13.59 -19.64
CA PRO A 13 4.58 -14.69 -19.63
C PRO A 13 5.32 -14.72 -18.28
N ALA A 14 5.95 -15.85 -17.96
CA ALA A 14 6.82 -15.91 -16.78
C ALA A 14 7.90 -14.83 -16.87
N THR A 15 8.10 -14.09 -15.78
CA THR A 15 9.13 -13.03 -15.72
C THR A 15 10.36 -13.53 -14.98
N SER A 16 11.52 -12.96 -15.30
CA SER A 16 12.77 -13.28 -14.63
C SER A 16 12.80 -12.68 -13.23
N HIS A 17 13.71 -13.19 -12.40
CA HIS A 17 14.01 -12.57 -11.12
C HIS A 17 14.48 -11.12 -11.32
N PHE A 18 14.08 -10.24 -10.41
CA PHE A 18 14.56 -8.87 -10.40
C PHE A 18 14.79 -8.39 -8.98
N ARG A 19 15.73 -7.45 -8.84
CA ARG A 19 16.07 -6.86 -7.55
C ARG A 19 15.34 -5.53 -7.44
N MET A 20 14.62 -5.37 -6.36
CA MET A 20 13.99 -4.12 -6.00
C MET A 20 14.54 -3.67 -4.66
N ARG A 21 15.02 -2.44 -4.58
CA ARG A 21 15.39 -1.85 -3.30
C ARG A 21 14.20 -1.06 -2.79
N PHE A 22 13.63 -1.50 -1.68
CA PHE A 22 12.57 -0.75 -1.00
C PHE A 22 13.09 -0.38 0.37
N THR A 23 13.08 0.92 0.68
CA THR A 23 13.77 1.47 1.86
C THR A 23 15.29 1.26 1.81
N SER A 24 15.85 0.67 2.86
CA SER A 24 17.23 0.21 2.96
C SER A 24 17.38 -1.29 2.70
N VAL A 25 16.29 -1.98 2.36
CA VAL A 25 16.26 -3.43 2.19
C VAL A 25 16.21 -3.77 0.70
N ASP A 26 17.12 -4.64 0.29
CA ASP A 26 17.07 -5.24 -1.03
C ASP A 26 16.15 -6.45 -1.01
N TYR A 27 15.11 -6.40 -1.83
CA TYR A 27 14.20 -7.49 -2.08
C TYR A 27 14.61 -8.19 -3.38
N HIS A 28 14.84 -9.48 -3.28
CA HIS A 28 15.02 -10.36 -4.42
C HIS A 28 13.67 -10.99 -4.75
N LEU A 29 13.04 -10.52 -5.82
CA LEU A 29 11.80 -11.08 -6.30
C LEU A 29 12.14 -12.21 -7.28
N THR A 30 11.58 -13.40 -7.06
CA THR A 30 11.87 -14.63 -7.81
C THR A 30 11.33 -14.63 -9.24
N GLY A 31 10.80 -13.51 -9.71
CA GLY A 31 9.99 -13.44 -10.93
C GLY A 31 8.56 -13.90 -10.66
N LEU A 32 7.65 -13.50 -11.55
CA LEU A 32 6.26 -13.91 -11.56
C LEU A 32 6.09 -15.17 -12.42
N PRO A 33 5.30 -16.15 -11.98
CA PRO A 33 4.93 -17.28 -12.84
C PRO A 33 4.12 -16.79 -14.05
N ALA A 34 4.02 -17.63 -15.08
CA ALA A 34 3.11 -17.35 -16.19
C ALA A 34 1.67 -17.21 -15.66
N SER A 35 0.92 -16.27 -16.22
CA SER A 35 -0.46 -16.03 -15.83
C SER A 35 -1.37 -17.20 -16.23
N PHE A 36 -2.47 -17.37 -15.50
CA PHE A 36 -3.52 -18.32 -15.83
C PHE A 36 -4.83 -17.57 -16.08
N PRO A 37 -5.66 -18.01 -17.04
CA PRO A 37 -6.92 -17.35 -17.34
C PRO A 37 -7.90 -17.52 -16.18
N ILE A 38 -8.64 -16.45 -15.88
CA ILE A 38 -9.73 -16.47 -14.91
C ILE A 38 -10.97 -15.82 -15.52
N THR A 39 -12.15 -16.25 -15.06
CA THR A 39 -13.43 -15.64 -15.46
C THR A 39 -14.05 -14.95 -14.25
N LEU A 40 -14.38 -13.68 -14.40
CA LEU A 40 -15.05 -12.88 -13.38
C LEU A 40 -16.38 -12.36 -13.92
N ASP A 41 -17.43 -12.39 -13.09
CA ASP A 41 -18.68 -11.72 -13.44
C ASP A 41 -18.55 -10.19 -13.34
N GLY A 42 -19.47 -9.48 -14.00
CA GLY A 42 -19.43 -8.02 -14.08
C GLY A 42 -19.60 -7.29 -12.74
N GLN A 43 -20.26 -7.91 -11.74
CA GLN A 43 -20.38 -7.31 -10.41
C GLN A 43 -19.04 -7.39 -9.67
N ARG A 44 -18.36 -8.54 -9.73
CA ARG A 44 -17.03 -8.72 -9.14
C ARG A 44 -16.01 -7.80 -9.80
N MET A 45 -16.02 -7.72 -11.12
CA MET A 45 -15.12 -6.85 -11.87
C MET A 45 -15.23 -5.39 -11.39
N LYS A 46 -16.46 -4.87 -11.26
CA LYS A 46 -16.70 -3.50 -10.76
C LYS A 46 -16.21 -3.28 -9.33
N LYS A 47 -16.37 -4.26 -8.43
CA LYS A 47 -15.87 -4.16 -7.05
C LYS A 47 -14.34 -4.10 -7.02
N ILE A 48 -13.69 -4.98 -7.78
CA ILE A 48 -12.23 -5.02 -7.90
C ILE A 48 -11.68 -3.74 -8.54
N GLN A 49 -12.34 -3.21 -9.57
CA GLN A 49 -11.97 -1.93 -10.19
C GLN A 49 -12.02 -0.78 -9.19
N ARG A 50 -13.11 -0.67 -8.41
CA ARG A 50 -13.24 0.35 -7.36
C ARG A 50 -12.16 0.23 -6.30
N TYR A 51 -11.93 -0.99 -5.80
CA TYR A 51 -10.85 -1.27 -4.85
C TYR A 51 -9.49 -0.83 -5.40
N THR A 52 -9.17 -1.24 -6.63
CA THR A 52 -7.88 -0.92 -7.28
C THR A 52 -7.71 0.59 -7.40
N MET A 53 -8.73 1.30 -7.89
CA MET A 53 -8.67 2.76 -8.04
C MET A 53 -8.49 3.48 -6.71
N GLN A 54 -9.21 3.08 -5.66
CA GLN A 54 -9.05 3.67 -4.33
C GLN A 54 -7.66 3.41 -3.76
N LEU A 55 -7.17 2.18 -3.87
CA LEU A 55 -5.84 1.80 -3.42
C LEU A 55 -4.77 2.64 -4.14
N LEU A 56 -4.82 2.72 -5.47
CA LEU A 56 -3.86 3.48 -6.27
C LEU A 56 -3.92 4.99 -6.00
N ARG A 57 -5.11 5.57 -5.86
CA ARG A 57 -5.28 6.98 -5.46
C ARG A 57 -4.61 7.27 -4.13
N TRP A 58 -4.78 6.36 -3.17
CA TRP A 58 -4.23 6.52 -1.84
C TRP A 58 -2.72 6.35 -1.80
N ILE A 59 -2.20 5.27 -2.41
CA ILE A 59 -0.75 5.04 -2.52
C ILE A 59 -0.10 6.22 -3.23
N GLY A 60 -0.62 6.62 -4.39
CA GLY A 60 -0.07 7.73 -5.18
C GLY A 60 -0.27 9.11 -4.55
N ARG A 61 -1.11 9.22 -3.50
CA ARG A 61 -1.56 10.50 -2.93
C ARG A 61 -2.14 11.46 -3.99
N GLN A 62 -2.74 10.91 -5.05
CA GLN A 62 -3.35 11.65 -6.16
C GLN A 62 -4.87 11.41 -6.16
N PRO A 63 -5.66 12.15 -5.36
CA PRO A 63 -7.12 11.95 -5.32
C PRO A 63 -7.81 12.21 -6.66
N GLN A 64 -7.22 13.05 -7.50
CA GLN A 64 -7.70 13.38 -8.84
C GLN A 64 -7.40 12.30 -9.88
N TRP A 65 -6.58 11.28 -9.56
CA TRP A 65 -6.29 10.23 -10.51
C TRP A 65 -7.57 9.46 -10.83
N PHE A 66 -7.92 9.37 -12.11
CA PHE A 66 -9.08 8.64 -12.58
C PHE A 66 -8.66 7.80 -13.77
N CYS A 67 -9.09 6.53 -13.76
CA CYS A 67 -9.04 5.65 -14.92
C CYS A 67 -10.48 5.30 -15.24
N GLN A 68 -10.87 5.37 -16.50
CA GLN A 68 -12.17 4.85 -16.93
C GLN A 68 -12.16 3.33 -16.73
N ASP A 69 -13.25 2.76 -16.23
CA ASP A 69 -13.33 1.35 -15.82
C ASP A 69 -12.82 0.38 -16.91
N ASP A 70 -13.11 0.69 -18.19
CA ASP A 70 -12.73 -0.16 -19.34
C ASP A 70 -11.26 -0.01 -19.77
N ASN A 71 -10.54 0.98 -19.26
CA ASN A 71 -9.17 1.30 -19.66
C ASN A 71 -8.12 0.94 -18.61
N MET A 72 -8.49 0.24 -17.54
CA MET A 72 -7.56 -0.13 -16.47
C MET A 72 -6.80 -1.41 -16.84
N PRO A 73 -5.49 -1.34 -17.18
CA PRO A 73 -4.75 -2.50 -17.69
C PRO A 73 -4.41 -3.54 -16.62
N TYR A 74 -4.38 -3.10 -15.36
CA TYR A 74 -3.99 -3.90 -14.21
C TYR A 74 -5.03 -3.74 -13.10
N LEU A 75 -5.52 -4.86 -12.57
CA LEU A 75 -6.34 -4.87 -11.37
C LEU A 75 -5.57 -5.51 -10.22
N LEU A 76 -5.70 -4.93 -9.04
CA LEU A 76 -5.06 -5.43 -7.83
C LEU A 76 -6.12 -6.11 -6.96
N VAL A 77 -5.81 -7.30 -6.47
CA VAL A 77 -6.73 -8.07 -5.64
C VAL A 77 -5.99 -8.59 -4.41
N PRO A 78 -6.48 -8.31 -3.18
CA PRO A 78 -5.86 -8.84 -1.96
C PRO A 78 -6.11 -10.35 -1.87
N THR A 79 -5.16 -11.09 -1.30
CA THR A 79 -5.29 -12.54 -1.10
C THR A 79 -5.21 -12.94 0.36
N LYS A 80 -6.00 -13.95 0.73
CA LYS A 80 -5.97 -14.63 2.02
C LYS A 80 -4.82 -15.65 2.11
N MET A 81 -4.11 -15.92 1.00
CA MET A 81 -3.04 -16.91 0.96
C MET A 81 -1.74 -16.40 1.59
N GLU A 82 -0.99 -17.34 2.19
CA GLU A 82 0.39 -17.10 2.61
C GLU A 82 1.38 -17.35 1.47
N ALA A 83 2.54 -16.68 1.51
CA ALA A 83 3.47 -16.61 0.37
C ALA A 83 4.01 -17.98 -0.04
N ARG A 84 4.19 -18.86 0.95
CA ARG A 84 4.60 -20.25 0.72
C ARG A 84 3.58 -21.07 -0.08
N HIS A 85 2.33 -20.65 -0.11
CA HIS A 85 1.25 -21.34 -0.80
C HIS A 85 0.97 -20.78 -2.20
N ALA A 86 1.55 -19.63 -2.58
CA ALA A 86 1.35 -19.01 -3.89
C ALA A 86 1.54 -19.97 -5.09
N PRO A 87 2.50 -20.91 -5.09
CA PRO A 87 2.65 -21.88 -6.19
C PRO A 87 1.47 -22.86 -6.35
N PHE A 88 0.63 -23.01 -5.33
CA PHE A 88 -0.53 -23.90 -5.33
C PHE A 88 -1.84 -23.16 -5.64
N PHE A 89 -1.75 -21.92 -6.13
CA PHE A 89 -2.92 -21.17 -6.55
C PHE A 89 -3.63 -21.90 -7.71
N ASP A 90 -4.86 -22.33 -7.47
CA ASP A 90 -5.76 -22.85 -8.51
C ASP A 90 -6.75 -21.75 -8.91
N ALA A 91 -6.83 -21.49 -10.22
CA ALA A 91 -7.78 -20.55 -10.81
C ALA A 91 -9.23 -20.91 -10.47
N ASN A 92 -9.54 -22.21 -10.31
CA ASN A 92 -10.87 -22.68 -9.92
C ASN A 92 -11.22 -22.33 -8.47
N ASP A 93 -10.21 -22.04 -7.64
CA ASP A 93 -10.35 -21.66 -6.23
C ASP A 93 -10.09 -20.17 -5.99
N PHE A 94 -10.17 -19.34 -7.03
CA PHE A 94 -9.97 -17.88 -6.95
C PHE A 94 -10.72 -17.25 -5.75
N GLU A 95 -11.99 -17.61 -5.55
CA GLU A 95 -12.81 -17.07 -4.46
C GLU A 95 -12.35 -17.47 -3.06
N LYS A 96 -11.79 -18.67 -2.90
CA LYS A 96 -11.25 -19.13 -1.61
C LYS A 96 -9.97 -18.37 -1.25
N ASN A 97 -9.24 -17.96 -2.28
CA ASN A 97 -7.92 -17.37 -2.15
C ASN A 97 -7.95 -15.84 -2.11
N VAL A 98 -9.03 -15.21 -2.55
CA VAL A 98 -9.19 -13.75 -2.59
C VAL A 98 -9.89 -13.20 -1.36
N ASP A 99 -9.40 -12.08 -0.85
CA ASP A 99 -10.07 -11.34 0.21
C ASP A 99 -11.18 -10.43 -0.34
N LEU A 100 -12.29 -11.06 -0.73
CA LEU A 100 -13.47 -10.32 -1.21
C LEU A 100 -14.13 -9.47 -0.11
N ASP A 101 -13.94 -9.85 1.15
CA ASP A 101 -14.42 -9.07 2.30
C ASP A 101 -13.63 -7.76 2.38
N GLU A 102 -12.31 -7.81 2.17
CA GLU A 102 -11.48 -6.62 2.05
C GLU A 102 -11.81 -5.77 0.82
N VAL A 103 -12.02 -6.40 -0.35
CA VAL A 103 -12.44 -5.68 -1.57
C VAL A 103 -13.75 -4.93 -1.33
N ALA A 104 -14.73 -5.56 -0.69
CA ALA A 104 -16.01 -4.93 -0.35
C ALA A 104 -15.83 -3.84 0.71
N ARG A 105 -15.07 -4.13 1.78
CA ARG A 105 -14.80 -3.22 2.89
C ARG A 105 -14.15 -1.93 2.42
N LEU A 106 -13.17 -2.01 1.52
CA LEU A 106 -12.49 -0.82 1.01
C LEU A 106 -13.35 -0.10 -0.02
N GLY A 107 -14.04 -0.85 -0.89
CA GLY A 107 -14.92 -0.28 -1.93
C GLY A 107 -16.04 0.62 -1.41
N GLU A 108 -16.48 0.47 -0.15
CA GLU A 108 -17.62 1.18 0.44
C GLU A 108 -17.26 2.27 1.46
N TRP A 109 -16.02 2.37 1.95
CA TRP A 109 -15.82 2.91 3.31
C TRP A 109 -14.93 4.16 3.46
N THR A 110 -15.25 4.93 4.52
CA THR A 110 -14.68 6.21 4.94
C THR A 110 -13.82 6.10 6.20
N THR A 111 -12.70 6.81 6.25
CA THR A 111 -11.86 6.93 7.46
C THR A 111 -12.67 7.37 8.69
N LYS A 112 -12.48 6.67 9.83
CA LYS A 112 -13.20 6.93 11.11
C LYS A 112 -12.28 7.49 12.18
N ALA A 113 -12.80 8.34 13.07
CA ALA A 113 -12.02 8.75 14.25
C ALA A 113 -11.71 7.52 15.14
N VAL A 114 -10.54 7.52 15.80
CA VAL A 114 -10.12 6.41 16.70
C VAL A 114 -11.17 6.12 17.77
N LEU A 115 -11.77 7.17 18.33
CA LEU A 115 -12.82 7.03 19.35
C LEU A 115 -14.14 6.45 18.81
N GLU A 116 -14.42 6.65 17.53
CA GLU A 116 -15.64 6.18 16.86
C GLU A 116 -15.45 4.80 16.22
N SER A 117 -14.23 4.25 16.23
CA SER A 117 -13.91 2.99 15.55
C SER A 117 -14.31 1.75 16.35
N GLY A 118 -14.69 1.90 17.62
CA GLY A 118 -15.01 0.79 18.52
C GLY A 118 -13.81 -0.10 18.88
N MET A 119 -12.58 0.35 18.56
CA MET A 119 -11.36 -0.39 18.86
C MET A 119 -10.83 0.01 20.24
N SER A 120 -10.38 -0.99 21.00
CA SER A 120 -9.60 -0.77 22.21
C SER A 120 -8.19 -0.29 21.84
N VAL A 121 -7.71 0.74 22.53
CA VAL A 121 -6.36 1.29 22.32
C VAL A 121 -5.32 0.27 22.79
N SER A 122 -4.90 -0.59 21.87
CA SER A 122 -3.94 -1.66 22.10
C SER A 122 -3.08 -1.87 20.86
N LEU A 123 -1.82 -2.28 21.07
CA LEU A 123 -0.92 -2.55 19.96
C LEU A 123 -1.48 -3.66 19.05
N ALA A 124 -2.12 -4.68 19.63
CA ALA A 124 -2.68 -5.80 18.87
C ALA A 124 -3.72 -5.35 17.82
N GLN A 125 -4.56 -4.36 18.15
CA GLN A 125 -5.60 -3.88 17.22
C GLN A 125 -5.10 -2.82 16.23
N PHE A 126 -4.02 -2.11 16.58
CA PHE A 126 -3.52 -0.97 15.82
C PHE A 126 -2.18 -1.21 15.09
N TRP A 127 -1.48 -2.31 15.36
CA TRP A 127 -0.16 -2.63 14.80
C TRP A 127 -0.13 -2.52 13.26
N ASP A 128 -1.18 -2.97 12.59
CA ASP A 128 -1.27 -2.91 11.13
C ASP A 128 -2.25 -1.84 10.63
N ARG A 129 -2.53 -0.83 11.45
CA ARG A 129 -3.40 0.29 11.09
C ARG A 129 -2.59 1.51 10.69
N ILE A 130 -3.19 2.30 9.81
CA ILE A 130 -2.69 3.63 9.45
C ILE A 130 -3.50 4.66 10.24
N LEU A 131 -2.80 5.56 10.92
CA LEU A 131 -3.39 6.71 11.60
C LEU A 131 -3.21 7.96 10.73
N LEU A 132 -4.26 8.78 10.67
CA LEU A 132 -4.26 10.08 10.02
C LEU A 132 -4.39 11.18 11.06
N GLU A 133 -3.66 12.28 10.87
CA GLU A 133 -3.78 13.48 11.72
C GLU A 133 -5.04 14.31 11.47
N LYS A 134 -5.80 13.99 10.42
CA LYS A 134 -7.03 14.68 10.06
C LYS A 134 -8.11 13.68 9.68
N LYS A 135 -9.38 14.07 9.87
CA LYS A 135 -10.53 13.27 9.41
C LYS A 135 -10.59 13.12 7.89
N HIS A 136 -10.08 14.10 7.14
CA HIS A 136 -10.07 14.07 5.69
C HIS A 136 -8.80 13.41 5.18
N GLU A 137 -8.95 12.44 4.28
CA GLU A 137 -7.86 11.67 3.67
C GLU A 137 -6.91 12.54 2.83
N ILE A 138 -7.46 13.49 2.08
CA ILE A 138 -6.69 14.34 1.16
C ILE A 138 -5.79 15.29 1.97
N GLY A 139 -4.47 15.16 1.77
CA GLY A 139 -3.47 16.00 2.44
C GLY A 139 -3.25 15.65 3.92
N ALA A 140 -3.79 14.53 4.42
CA ALA A 140 -3.47 14.05 5.75
C ALA A 140 -2.12 13.34 5.79
N VAL A 141 -1.30 13.73 6.77
CA VAL A 141 -0.09 12.99 7.12
C VAL A 141 -0.50 11.63 7.67
N ALA A 142 0.07 10.57 7.10
CA ALA A 142 -0.25 9.20 7.46
C ALA A 142 0.87 8.57 8.27
N TYR A 143 0.49 7.76 9.24
CA TYR A 143 1.39 7.19 10.23
C TYR A 143 1.15 5.69 10.40
N ALA A 144 2.22 4.91 10.48
CA ALA A 144 2.15 3.53 10.95
C ALA A 144 2.40 3.47 12.45
N VAL A 145 1.61 2.66 13.16
CA VAL A 145 1.80 2.45 14.60
C VAL A 145 2.98 1.52 14.83
N THR A 146 3.91 1.95 15.69
CA THR A 146 5.11 1.19 16.06
C THR A 146 5.11 0.77 17.53
N GLY A 147 4.24 1.38 18.35
CA GLY A 147 4.06 1.01 19.75
C GLY A 147 2.86 1.71 20.38
N VAL A 148 2.49 1.26 21.58
CA VAL A 148 1.51 1.93 22.43
C VAL A 148 2.14 2.13 23.80
N THR A 149 2.18 3.38 24.25
CA THR A 149 2.75 3.76 25.55
C THR A 149 1.67 4.36 26.44
N ARG A 150 1.59 3.87 27.67
CA ARG A 150 0.83 4.52 28.74
C ARG A 150 1.73 5.49 29.48
N TYR A 151 1.45 6.78 29.36
CA TYR A 151 2.08 7.75 30.25
C TYR A 151 1.36 7.72 31.59
N LYS A 152 2.08 7.29 32.64
CA LYS A 152 1.74 7.66 34.00
C LYS A 152 1.98 9.17 34.16
N GLU A 153 1.21 9.85 34.99
CA GLU A 153 1.37 11.26 35.31
C GLU A 153 2.68 11.51 36.09
N ASP A 154 3.81 11.30 35.44
CA ASP A 154 5.11 11.74 35.93
C ASP A 154 5.55 12.93 35.07
N GLY A 155 6.02 14.00 35.70
CA GLY A 155 6.15 15.37 35.15
C GLY A 155 6.86 15.54 33.79
N ARG A 156 7.51 14.51 33.23
CA ARG A 156 7.96 14.50 31.82
C ARG A 156 6.81 14.58 30.82
N ALA A 157 5.67 13.95 31.13
CA ALA A 157 4.48 13.95 30.27
C ALA A 157 3.95 15.37 30.01
N GLN A 158 4.09 16.29 30.97
CA GLN A 158 3.68 17.69 30.81
C GLN A 158 4.48 18.44 29.73
N SER A 159 5.77 18.13 29.55
CA SER A 159 6.64 18.82 28.58
C SER A 159 6.36 18.39 27.13
N GLU A 160 6.12 17.09 26.89
CA GLU A 160 5.72 16.59 25.56
C GLU A 160 4.26 16.99 25.24
N ARG A 161 3.35 16.96 26.22
CA ARG A 161 1.97 17.47 26.09
C ARG A 161 1.96 18.95 25.68
N SER A 162 2.81 19.78 26.29
CA SER A 162 2.93 21.21 25.96
C SER A 162 3.54 21.46 24.59
N ARG A 163 4.44 20.58 24.13
CA ARG A 163 5.05 20.67 22.81
C ARG A 163 4.03 20.28 21.73
N THR A 164 3.28 19.20 21.92
CA THR A 164 2.23 18.75 21.01
C THR A 164 1.10 19.78 20.89
N ALA A 165 0.61 20.35 22.00
CA ALA A 165 -0.39 21.42 21.96
C ALA A 165 0.07 22.65 21.16
N ARG A 166 1.36 23.01 21.25
CA ARG A 166 1.97 24.11 20.46
C ARG A 166 2.15 23.77 18.98
N THR A 167 2.55 22.54 18.64
CA THR A 167 2.79 22.15 17.23
C THR A 167 1.50 22.05 16.43
N PHE A 168 0.37 21.79 17.09
CA PHE A 168 -0.91 21.53 16.45
C PHE A 168 -1.94 22.67 16.59
N ASP A 169 -1.52 23.84 17.06
CA ASP A 169 -2.39 25.02 17.26
C ASP A 169 -3.68 24.65 18.02
N MET A 170 -3.54 23.79 19.04
CA MET A 170 -4.69 23.27 19.77
C MET A 170 -5.21 24.35 20.73
N PRO A 171 -6.53 24.56 20.83
CA PRO A 171 -7.09 25.27 21.97
C PRO A 171 -6.66 24.57 23.26
N ASN A 172 -6.49 25.28 24.37
CA ASN A 172 -6.11 24.70 25.67
C ASN A 172 -7.08 23.59 26.10
N VAL A 173 -6.84 22.36 25.66
CA VAL A 173 -7.62 21.17 26.04
C VAL A 173 -7.11 20.69 27.40
N SER A 174 -8.01 20.45 28.34
CA SER A 174 -7.65 19.99 29.68
C SER A 174 -6.91 18.65 29.64
N ALA A 175 -5.98 18.45 30.59
CA ALA A 175 -5.14 17.26 30.65
C ALA A 175 -5.94 15.94 30.77
N GLU A 176 -7.14 16.00 31.33
CA GLU A 176 -8.07 14.87 31.46
C GLU A 176 -8.66 14.42 30.12
N ALA A 177 -8.79 15.32 29.14
CA ALA A 177 -9.38 15.02 27.83
C ALA A 177 -8.37 14.43 26.82
N LEU A 178 -7.06 14.46 27.13
CA LEU A 178 -6.00 13.95 26.25
C LEU A 178 -5.61 12.47 26.50
N GLY A 179 -6.13 11.86 27.56
CA GLY A 179 -5.91 10.45 27.87
C GLY A 179 -4.51 10.06 28.32
N THR A 180 -4.41 8.85 28.84
CA THR A 180 -3.15 8.22 29.28
C THR A 180 -2.51 7.35 28.20
N ASP A 181 -3.28 6.92 27.19
CA ASP A 181 -2.79 6.06 26.11
C ASP A 181 -2.32 6.88 24.89
N TRP A 182 -1.08 6.63 24.48
CA TRP A 182 -0.43 7.27 23.34
C TRP A 182 0.08 6.22 22.35
N PHE A 183 -0.05 6.49 21.06
CA PHE A 183 0.56 5.72 19.99
C PHE A 183 1.94 6.27 19.69
N ALA A 184 2.97 5.42 19.79
CA ALA A 184 4.24 5.68 19.12
C ALA A 184 4.04 5.35 17.64
N VAL A 185 4.37 6.31 16.77
CA VAL A 185 4.13 6.20 15.34
C VAL A 185 5.31 6.64 14.50
N SER A 186 5.36 6.18 13.26
CA SER A 186 6.34 6.58 12.24
C SER A 186 5.63 7.09 10.99
N SER A 187 6.10 8.21 10.44
CA SER A 187 5.54 8.79 9.22
C SER A 187 5.67 7.85 8.02
N LEU A 188 4.60 7.74 7.23
CA LEU A 188 4.57 6.99 5.98
C LEU A 188 4.96 7.85 4.77
N ASP A 189 4.90 9.19 4.88
CA ASP A 189 5.20 10.10 3.75
C ASP A 189 6.67 10.02 3.30
N THR A 190 7.56 9.62 4.20
CA THR A 190 8.97 9.32 3.87
C THR A 190 9.17 8.10 2.98
N MET A 191 8.16 7.22 2.82
CA MET A 191 8.30 5.99 2.03
C MET A 191 8.02 6.17 0.52
N LEU A 192 7.37 7.27 0.12
CA LEU A 192 6.99 7.55 -1.28
C LEU A 192 8.18 7.97 -2.16
N ASN A 193 9.20 8.62 -1.57
CA ASN A 193 10.34 9.18 -2.31
C ASN A 193 11.45 8.15 -2.62
N TRP A 194 11.25 6.86 -2.38
CA TRP A 194 12.35 5.87 -2.36
C TRP A 194 12.48 5.01 -3.62
N ALA A 195 11.52 5.12 -4.56
CA ALA A 195 11.66 4.55 -5.91
C ALA A 195 12.65 5.36 -6.80
N VAL A 196 12.95 6.60 -6.42
CA VAL A 196 13.92 7.47 -7.10
C VAL A 196 15.26 7.34 -6.39
N ARG A 197 16.27 6.78 -7.06
CA ARG A 197 17.65 6.75 -6.55
C ARG A 197 18.12 8.19 -6.29
N GLY A 198 18.28 8.54 -5.02
CA GLY A 198 19.00 9.77 -4.66
C GLY A 198 18.46 10.37 -3.38
N ASN A 199 19.27 10.28 -2.32
CA ASN A 199 19.11 10.89 -1.02
C ASN A 199 18.13 10.19 -0.06
N LYS A 200 18.69 9.69 1.04
CA LYS A 200 17.93 9.45 2.27
C LYS A 200 17.23 10.77 2.62
N PRO A 201 15.90 10.86 2.71
CA PRO A 201 15.27 11.95 3.42
C PRO A 201 15.75 11.88 4.86
N ALA A 202 16.05 13.04 5.43
CA ALA A 202 16.46 13.17 6.82
C ALA A 202 15.36 12.61 7.73
N GLY A 203 15.70 11.64 8.57
CA GLY A 203 14.91 11.21 9.73
C GLY A 203 13.64 10.42 9.41
N CYS A 204 13.59 9.16 9.84
CA CYS A 204 12.32 8.55 10.21
C CYS A 204 11.83 9.31 11.45
N GLU A 205 11.02 10.35 11.27
CA GLU A 205 10.46 11.08 12.41
C GLU A 205 9.49 10.16 13.14
N THR A 206 9.93 9.66 14.29
CA THR A 206 9.06 9.02 15.26
C THR A 206 8.33 10.10 16.05
N LYS A 207 7.02 9.98 16.12
CA LYS A 207 6.13 10.92 16.80
C LYS A 207 5.22 10.15 17.74
N ASN A 208 4.75 10.81 18.81
CA ASN A 208 3.71 10.27 19.67
C ASN A 208 2.38 10.96 19.35
N LEU A 209 1.33 10.18 19.07
CA LEU A 209 -0.03 10.65 18.84
C LEU A 209 -0.92 10.21 20.01
N SER A 210 -1.72 11.12 20.57
CA SER A 210 -2.69 10.75 21.60
C SER A 210 -3.85 9.96 20.99
N ALA A 211 -4.21 8.84 21.62
CA ALA A 211 -5.30 7.98 21.17
C ALA A 211 -6.70 8.56 21.44
N GLN A 212 -6.82 9.51 22.37
CA GLN A 212 -8.08 10.18 22.70
C GLN A 212 -8.30 11.46 21.91
N HIS A 213 -7.39 11.76 20.97
CA HIS A 213 -7.45 12.97 20.19
C HIS A 213 -8.54 12.88 19.11
N VAL A 214 -9.51 13.79 19.15
CA VAL A 214 -10.69 13.84 18.24
C VAL A 214 -10.30 13.94 16.75
N TYR A 215 -9.08 14.36 16.45
CA TYR A 215 -8.57 14.54 15.09
C TYR A 215 -7.70 13.38 14.59
N VAL A 216 -7.41 12.37 15.43
CA VAL A 216 -6.73 11.16 14.96
C VAL A 216 -7.74 10.16 14.43
N SER A 217 -7.59 9.80 13.17
CA SER A 217 -8.48 8.86 12.49
C SER A 217 -7.75 7.61 12.03
N VAL A 218 -8.47 6.50 12.00
CA VAL A 218 -7.99 5.22 11.48
C VAL A 218 -8.39 5.11 10.03
N HIS A 219 -7.39 5.00 9.19
CA HIS A 219 -7.60 4.78 7.77
C HIS A 219 -8.05 3.35 7.50
N ALA A 220 -8.85 3.16 6.44
CA ALA A 220 -9.43 1.86 6.11
C ALA A 220 -8.38 0.84 5.62
N ILE A 221 -7.38 1.31 4.87
CA ILE A 221 -6.27 0.48 4.36
C ILE A 221 -5.30 0.16 5.51
N SER A 222 -4.85 -1.10 5.59
CA SER A 222 -3.83 -1.53 6.54
C SER A 222 -2.44 -0.99 6.17
N ALA A 223 -1.55 -0.89 7.15
CA ALA A 223 -0.18 -0.45 6.91
C ALA A 223 0.58 -1.46 6.01
N SER A 224 0.25 -2.75 6.11
CA SER A 224 0.81 -3.82 5.26
C SER A 224 0.37 -3.69 3.80
N VAL A 225 -0.93 -3.48 3.52
CA VAL A 225 -1.45 -3.22 2.16
C VAL A 225 -0.79 -1.98 1.57
N TYR A 226 -0.71 -0.90 2.34
CA TYR A 226 -0.08 0.34 1.88
C TYR A 226 1.39 0.12 1.49
N ARG A 227 2.17 -0.59 2.31
CA ARG A 227 3.57 -0.93 2.00
C ARG A 227 3.69 -1.81 0.75
N SER A 228 2.84 -2.83 0.60
CA SER A 228 2.80 -3.64 -0.62
C SER A 228 2.39 -2.80 -1.83
N GLY A 229 1.49 -1.82 -1.64
CA GLY A 229 1.08 -0.87 -2.65
C GLY A 229 2.20 0.04 -3.15
N LEU A 230 3.09 0.49 -2.26
CA LEU A 230 4.21 1.37 -2.63
C LEU A 230 5.20 0.72 -3.62
N VAL A 231 5.31 -0.60 -3.62
CA VAL A 231 6.17 -1.34 -4.54
C VAL A 231 5.47 -1.72 -5.85
N MET A 232 4.15 -1.56 -5.93
CA MET A 232 3.36 -1.94 -7.10
C MET A 232 3.77 -1.22 -8.39
N PRO A 233 4.07 0.08 -8.42
CA PRO A 233 4.48 0.74 -9.65
C PRO A 233 5.68 0.05 -10.32
N THR A 234 6.68 -0.37 -9.53
CA THR A 234 7.85 -1.10 -10.03
C THR A 234 7.49 -2.49 -10.55
N ILE A 235 6.60 -3.21 -9.85
CA ILE A 235 6.14 -4.54 -10.29
C ILE A 235 5.34 -4.43 -11.59
N LEU A 236 4.43 -3.45 -11.68
CA LEU A 236 3.59 -3.22 -12.86
C LEU A 236 4.42 -2.77 -14.07
N ASP A 237 5.44 -1.92 -13.87
CA ASP A 237 6.39 -1.55 -14.91
C ASP A 237 7.16 -2.77 -15.43
N HIS A 238 7.59 -3.67 -14.54
CA HIS A 238 8.25 -4.91 -14.95
C HIS A 238 7.33 -5.85 -15.74
N ILE A 239 6.06 -5.99 -15.34
CA ILE A 239 5.04 -6.73 -16.10
C ILE A 239 4.83 -6.07 -17.48
N HIS A 240 4.74 -4.75 -17.51
CA HIS A 240 4.56 -4.00 -18.75
C HIS A 240 5.73 -4.19 -19.73
N GLN A 241 6.97 -4.16 -19.23
CA GLN A 241 8.17 -4.44 -20.04
C GLN A 241 8.14 -5.86 -20.62
N ALA A 242 7.72 -6.85 -19.83
CA ALA A 242 7.60 -8.23 -20.30
C ALA A 242 6.54 -8.37 -21.40
N LEU A 243 5.38 -7.74 -21.24
CA LEU A 243 4.31 -7.72 -22.26
C LEU A 243 4.77 -7.01 -23.54
N SER A 244 5.44 -5.87 -23.41
CA SER A 244 5.99 -5.12 -24.55
C SER A 244 7.05 -5.92 -25.31
N ALA A 245 7.94 -6.61 -24.60
CA ALA A 245 8.94 -7.50 -25.20
C ALA A 245 8.29 -8.68 -25.93
N GLN A 246 7.24 -9.28 -25.35
CA GLN A 246 6.50 -10.35 -26.01
C GLN A 246 5.84 -9.88 -27.31
N ARG A 247 5.10 -8.76 -27.27
CA ARG A 247 4.45 -8.20 -28.47
C ARG A 247 5.46 -7.84 -29.55
N CYS A 248 6.58 -7.22 -29.16
CA CYS A 248 7.68 -6.92 -30.07
C CYS A 248 8.24 -8.19 -30.73
N ASN A 249 8.43 -9.26 -29.96
CA ASN A 249 8.90 -10.54 -30.49
C ASN A 249 7.94 -11.12 -31.52
N GLU A 250 6.63 -11.11 -31.21
CA GLU A 250 5.59 -11.67 -32.07
C GLU A 250 5.43 -10.86 -33.37
N GLU A 251 5.37 -9.53 -33.27
CA GLU A 251 5.09 -8.66 -34.41
C GLU A 251 6.30 -8.41 -35.31
N ILE A 252 7.50 -8.24 -34.74
CA ILE A 252 8.69 -7.81 -35.50
C ILE A 252 9.60 -9.00 -35.80
N PHE A 253 9.79 -9.88 -34.82
CA PHE A 253 10.79 -10.95 -34.90
C PHE A 253 10.19 -12.33 -35.17
N GLY A 254 8.86 -12.42 -35.33
CA GLY A 254 8.14 -13.67 -35.60
C GLY A 254 8.34 -14.74 -34.53
N GLY A 255 8.53 -14.34 -33.26
CA GLY A 255 8.72 -15.24 -32.13
C GLY A 255 10.14 -15.84 -32.00
N ASN A 256 11.10 -15.40 -32.80
CA ASN A 256 12.42 -16.04 -32.88
C ASN A 256 13.45 -15.53 -31.86
N VAL A 257 13.13 -14.49 -31.09
CA VAL A 257 14.05 -13.90 -30.10
C VAL A 257 13.60 -14.27 -28.68
N ALA A 258 14.56 -14.58 -27.82
CA ALA A 258 14.26 -14.79 -26.40
C ALA A 258 13.76 -13.48 -25.75
N ALA A 259 12.66 -13.55 -24.99
CA ALA A 259 12.06 -12.38 -24.35
C ALA A 259 13.04 -11.64 -23.44
N THR A 260 13.97 -12.34 -22.78
CA THR A 260 15.00 -11.73 -21.93
C THR A 260 15.90 -10.77 -22.71
N HIS A 261 16.33 -11.14 -23.92
CA HIS A 261 17.17 -10.26 -24.76
C HIS A 261 16.39 -9.02 -25.21
N LEU A 262 15.09 -9.15 -25.47
CA LEU A 262 14.25 -8.01 -25.84
C LEU A 262 13.99 -7.09 -24.66
N ILE A 263 13.75 -7.62 -23.46
CA ILE A 263 13.61 -6.81 -22.24
C ILE A 263 14.91 -6.04 -22.00
N GLU A 264 16.08 -6.69 -22.07
CA GLU A 264 17.37 -6.02 -21.93
C GLU A 264 17.56 -4.92 -22.99
N ALA A 265 17.24 -5.20 -24.25
CA ALA A 265 17.34 -4.22 -25.32
C ALA A 265 16.39 -3.02 -25.15
N LEU A 266 15.16 -3.25 -24.68
CA LEU A 266 14.14 -2.22 -24.47
C LEU A 266 14.40 -1.36 -23.22
N THR A 267 15.07 -1.92 -22.22
CA THR A 267 15.34 -1.25 -20.93
C THR A 267 16.77 -0.70 -20.82
N ALA A 268 17.65 -1.06 -21.76
CA ALA A 268 18.99 -0.48 -21.83
C ALA A 268 18.88 1.04 -21.99
N PRO A 269 19.55 1.85 -21.14
CA PRO A 269 19.56 3.28 -21.31
C PRO A 269 20.11 3.60 -22.69
N SER A 270 19.37 4.39 -23.46
CA SER A 270 19.80 4.85 -24.76
C SER A 270 21.08 5.65 -24.55
N ALA A 271 22.20 5.18 -25.11
CA ALA A 271 23.42 5.98 -25.15
C ALA A 271 23.09 7.26 -25.93
N SER A 272 22.99 8.38 -25.21
CA SER A 272 22.78 9.73 -25.73
C SER A 272 23.79 10.67 -25.11
#